data_AF-A0AAW1VWS4-F1
#
_entry.id   AF-A0AAW1VWS4-F1
#
_cell.length_a   1.000
_cell.length_b   1.000
_cell.length_c   1.000
_cell.angle_alpha   90.00
_cell.angle_beta   90.00
_cell.angle_gamma   90.00
#
_symmetry.space_group_name_H-M   'P 1'
#
loop_
_entity.id
_entity.type
_entity.pdbx_description
1 polymer ?
#
loop_
_entity_poly.entity_id
_entity_poly.type
_entity_poly.pdbx_seq_one_letter_code
_entity_poly.pdbx_strand_id
1 'polypeptide(L)'
;MNDSSSLHLTRGVFQKKLQHMMYGFGDDPNPLPENVALMEDIVVEYVTDLVHEALDIGTNRGKFSVEDFLYLIRKFAGSNFYSRGCI
;
A
#
# COMPACT_ATOMS: atom_id res chain seq x y z
N MET A 1 9.64 2.04 22.86
CA MET A 1 9.78 0.66 22.36
C MET A 1 8.60 0.38 21.45
N ASN A 2 8.90 -0.32 20.37
CA ASN A 2 8.12 -0.51 19.16
C ASN A 2 6.86 -1.37 19.42
N ASP A 3 5.68 -0.77 19.42
CA ASP A 3 4.42 -1.51 19.22
C ASP A 3 4.26 -1.77 17.71
N SER A 4 5.19 -2.55 17.14
CA SER A 4 4.95 -3.35 15.93
C SER A 4 4.03 -4.52 16.27
N SER A 5 2.98 -4.23 17.03
CA SER A 5 1.83 -5.08 17.21
C SER A 5 1.18 -5.16 15.84
N SER A 6 1.74 -6.04 15.02
CA SER A 6 1.10 -6.81 13.97
C SER A 6 -0.39 -6.51 14.03
N LEU A 7 -0.86 -5.70 13.09
CA LEU A 7 -2.28 -5.67 12.83
C LEU A 7 -2.59 -7.11 12.42
N HIS A 8 -3.04 -7.94 13.37
CA HIS A 8 -3.75 -9.18 13.11
C HIS A 8 -5.12 -8.79 12.50
N LEU A 9 -5.12 -7.93 11.49
CA LEU A 9 -6.18 -7.83 10.53
C LEU A 9 -6.32 -9.26 10.01
N THR A 10 -7.51 -9.81 10.14
CA THR A 10 -7.86 -11.19 9.78
C THR A 10 -7.06 -11.63 8.55
N ARG A 11 -6.05 -12.49 8.76
CA ARG A 11 -5.18 -12.93 7.67
C ARG A 11 -6.02 -13.60 6.59
N GLY A 12 -5.74 -13.34 5.33
CA GLY A 12 -6.42 -13.98 4.21
C GLY A 12 -7.69 -13.28 3.70
N VAL A 13 -7.98 -12.04 4.13
CA VAL A 13 -9.14 -11.28 3.63
C VAL A 13 -8.99 -10.97 2.15
N PHE A 14 -7.77 -10.68 1.70
CA PHE A 14 -7.52 -10.25 0.32
C PHE A 14 -6.94 -11.32 -0.59
N GLN A 15 -6.51 -12.47 -0.07
CA GLN A 15 -5.75 -13.48 -0.83
C GLN A 15 -6.41 -13.88 -2.15
N LYS A 16 -7.71 -14.19 -2.14
CA LYS A 16 -8.42 -14.55 -3.39
C LYS A 16 -8.40 -13.43 -4.42
N LYS A 17 -8.58 -12.17 -3.99
CA LYS A 17 -8.56 -11.00 -4.89
C LYS A 17 -7.14 -10.70 -5.36
N LEU A 18 -6.16 -10.81 -4.46
CA LEU A 18 -4.74 -10.62 -4.77
C LEU A 18 -4.26 -11.62 -5.81
N GLN A 19 -4.63 -12.90 -5.72
CA GLN A 19 -4.30 -13.89 -6.77
C GLN A 19 -4.78 -13.46 -8.17
N HIS A 20 -6.02 -12.97 -8.29
CA HIS A 20 -6.55 -12.50 -9.57
C HIS A 20 -5.84 -11.23 -10.06
N MET A 21 -5.48 -10.33 -9.14
CA MET A 21 -4.72 -9.12 -9.49
C MET A 21 -3.30 -9.47 -9.92
N MET A 22 -2.59 -10.31 -9.18
CA MET A 22 -1.25 -10.82 -9.52
C MET A 22 -1.24 -11.41 -10.93
N TYR A 23 -2.20 -12.30 -11.23
CA TYR A 23 -2.38 -12.82 -12.58
C TYR A 23 -2.67 -11.72 -13.61
N GLY A 24 -3.54 -10.75 -13.28
CA GLY A 24 -3.83 -9.60 -14.13
C GLY A 24 -2.61 -8.71 -14.42
N PHE A 25 -1.59 -8.73 -13.55
CA PHE A 25 -0.30 -8.06 -13.72
C PHE A 25 0.78 -8.96 -14.35
N GLY A 26 0.46 -10.22 -14.70
CA GLY A 26 1.34 -11.13 -15.43
C GLY A 26 2.04 -12.21 -14.59
N ASP A 27 1.71 -12.35 -13.31
CA ASP A 27 2.21 -13.47 -12.50
C ASP A 27 1.55 -14.81 -12.90
N ASP A 28 2.06 -15.89 -12.31
CA ASP A 28 1.49 -17.24 -12.47
C ASP A 28 0.00 -17.28 -12.02
N PRO A 29 -0.90 -17.97 -12.75
CA PRO A 29 -2.31 -18.08 -12.39
C PRO A 29 -2.54 -18.83 -11.07
N ASN A 30 -1.57 -19.59 -10.59
CA ASN A 30 -1.57 -20.29 -9.31
C ASN A 30 -0.30 -19.93 -8.51
N PRO A 31 -0.19 -18.69 -8.01
CA PRO A 31 0.98 -18.25 -7.28
C PRO A 31 1.10 -19.01 -5.96
N LEU A 32 2.34 -19.16 -5.47
CA LEU A 32 2.59 -19.81 -4.19
C LEU A 32 1.82 -19.09 -3.06
N PRO A 33 1.21 -19.83 -2.10
CA PRO A 33 0.48 -19.20 -0.98
C PRO A 33 1.33 -18.20 -0.20
N GLU A 34 2.63 -18.46 -0.08
CA GLU A 34 3.60 -17.59 0.57
C GLU A 34 3.75 -16.25 -0.17
N ASN A 35 3.75 -16.26 -1.52
CA ASN A 35 3.82 -15.03 -2.32
C ASN A 35 2.55 -14.19 -2.15
N VAL A 36 1.37 -14.84 -2.12
CA VAL A 36 0.10 -14.13 -1.93
C VAL A 36 0.03 -13.53 -0.52
N ALA A 37 0.49 -14.27 0.50
CA ALA A 37 0.55 -13.78 1.87
C ALA A 37 1.51 -12.60 2.00
N LEU A 38 2.70 -12.69 1.41
CA LEU A 38 3.65 -11.58 1.37
C LEU A 38 3.08 -10.35 0.66
N MET A 39 2.39 -10.55 -0.47
CA MET A 39 1.71 -9.45 -1.17
C MET A 39 0.60 -8.82 -0.33
N GLU A 40 -0.13 -9.61 0.45
CA GLU A 40 -1.13 -9.09 1.40
C GLU A 40 -0.45 -8.19 2.45
N ASP A 41 0.66 -8.64 3.04
CA ASP A 41 1.40 -7.87 4.03
C ASP A 41 1.93 -6.55 3.43
N ILE A 42 2.54 -6.59 2.24
CA ILE A 42 3.06 -5.39 1.54
C ILE A 42 1.94 -4.39 1.23
N VAL A 43 0.79 -4.86 0.75
CA VAL A 43 -0.33 -3.97 0.41
C VAL A 43 -0.92 -3.33 1.65
N VAL A 44 -1.07 -4.07 2.74
CA VAL A 44 -1.56 -3.54 4.02
C VAL A 44 -0.61 -2.49 4.57
N GLU A 45 0.70 -2.76 4.57
CA GLU A 45 1.74 -1.81 4.96
C GLU A 45 1.68 -0.54 4.11
N TYR A 46 1.67 -0.67 2.78
CA TYR A 46 1.62 0.47 1.86
C TYR A 46 0.39 1.35 2.07
N VAL A 47 -0.80 0.74 2.21
CA VAL A 47 -2.04 1.50 2.43
C VAL A 47 -2.00 2.21 3.80
N THR A 48 -1.46 1.55 4.82
CA THR A 48 -1.32 2.12 6.16
C THR A 48 -0.42 3.36 6.14
N ASP A 49 0.73 3.26 5.49
CA ASP A 49 1.68 4.38 5.35
C ASP A 49 1.10 5.53 4.54
N LEU A 50 0.40 5.22 3.43
CA LEU A 50 -0.26 6.22 2.60
C LEU A 50 -1.33 7.00 3.40
N VAL A 51 -2.09 6.31 4.25
CA VAL A 51 -3.12 6.92 5.11
C VAL A 51 -2.47 7.81 6.17
N HIS A 52 -1.36 7.38 6.79
CA HIS A 52 -0.63 8.21 7.74
C HIS A 52 -0.10 9.49 7.09
N GLU A 53 0.55 9.40 5.92
CA GLU A 53 1.04 10.60 5.21
C GLU A 53 -0.14 11.52 4.81
N ALA A 54 -1.28 10.95 4.39
CA ALA A 54 -2.47 11.74 4.04
C ALA A 54 -3.05 12.47 5.26
N LEU A 55 -3.09 11.80 6.42
CA LEU A 55 -3.56 12.36 7.67
C LEU A 55 -2.65 13.50 8.15
N ASP A 56 -1.33 13.36 8.05
CA ASP A 56 -0.39 14.41 8.42
C ASP A 56 -0.60 15.68 7.57
N ILE A 57 -0.79 15.51 6.25
CA ILE A 57 -1.11 16.62 5.34
C ILE A 57 -2.44 17.28 5.70
N GLY A 58 -3.49 16.48 5.92
CA GLY A 58 -4.81 16.99 6.28
C GLY A 58 -4.83 17.69 7.64
N THR A 59 -4.07 17.18 8.61
CA THR A 59 -3.93 17.75 9.96
C THR A 59 -3.26 19.12 9.92
N ASN A 60 -2.23 19.30 9.10
CA ASN A 60 -1.59 20.60 8.87
C ASN A 60 -2.58 21.65 8.32
N ARG A 61 -3.63 21.21 7.62
CA ARG A 61 -4.70 22.06 7.08
C ARG A 61 -5.93 22.14 8.00
N GLY A 62 -5.96 21.36 9.08
CA GLY A 62 -7.08 21.24 10.01
C GLY A 62 -8.27 20.43 9.48
N LYS A 63 -8.13 19.77 8.32
CA LYS A 63 -9.19 18.95 7.72
C LYS A 63 -8.59 17.84 6.86
N PHE A 64 -8.97 16.60 7.16
CA PHE A 64 -8.70 15.44 6.33
C PHE A 64 -9.69 15.36 5.17
N SER A 65 -9.19 15.17 3.94
CA SER A 65 -10.02 15.11 2.73
C SER A 65 -9.48 14.13 1.69
N VAL A 66 -10.33 13.72 0.74
CA VAL A 66 -9.95 12.79 -0.35
C VAL A 66 -8.88 13.39 -1.26
N GLU A 67 -8.84 14.72 -1.37
CA GLU A 67 -7.81 15.44 -2.11
C GLU A 67 -6.39 15.18 -1.59
N ASP A 68 -6.23 14.85 -0.31
CA ASP A 68 -4.92 14.56 0.30
C ASP A 68 -4.37 13.23 -0.23
N PHE A 69 -5.21 12.19 -0.36
CA PHE A 69 -4.82 10.94 -1.05
C PHE A 69 -4.46 11.18 -2.51
N LEU A 70 -5.27 11.97 -3.20
CA LEU A 70 -5.07 12.23 -4.62
C LEU A 70 -3.78 13.02 -4.87
N TYR A 71 -3.44 13.95 -3.99
CA TYR A 71 -2.15 14.64 -3.98
C TYR A 71 -0.99 13.65 -3.83
N LEU A 72 -1.07 12.74 -2.84
CA LEU A 72 -0.02 11.74 -2.61
C LEU A 72 0.16 10.81 -3.79
N ILE A 73 -0.92 10.23 -4.32
CA ILE A 73 -0.86 9.32 -5.48
C ILE A 73 -0.19 10.01 -6.67
N ARG A 74 -0.51 11.29 -6.93
CA ARG A 74 0.13 12.08 -7.99
C ARG A 74 1.60 12.33 -7.73
N LYS A 75 1.97 12.66 -6.49
CA LYS A 75 3.38 12.87 -6.08
C LYS A 75 4.20 11.58 -6.27
N PHE A 76 3.66 10.44 -5.86
CA PHE A 76 4.29 9.13 -6.04
C PHE A 76 4.44 8.77 -7.52
N ALA A 77 3.39 8.92 -8.33
CA ALA A 77 3.41 8.58 -9.75
C ALA A 77 4.23 9.57 -10.61
N GLY A 78 4.25 10.86 -10.23
CA GLY A 78 4.79 11.93 -11.06
C GLY A 78 6.23 12.37 -10.74
N SER A 79 6.81 12.05 -9.58
CA SER A 79 8.10 12.65 -9.17
C SER A 79 9.09 11.75 -8.43
N ASN A 80 8.70 10.56 -7.98
CA ASN A 80 9.63 9.69 -7.22
C ASN A 80 10.45 8.71 -8.08
N PHE A 81 10.16 8.54 -9.37
CA PHE A 81 11.00 7.70 -10.25
C PHE A 81 12.33 8.37 -10.62
N TYR A 82 12.36 9.70 -10.80
CA TYR A 82 13.59 10.43 -11.17
C TYR A 82 14.42 10.92 -9.97
N SER A 83 13.83 11.07 -8.79
CA SER A 83 14.48 11.76 -7.66
C SER A 83 15.15 10.84 -6.65
N ARG A 84 14.90 9.52 -6.71
CA ARG A 84 15.51 8.52 -5.80
C ARG A 84 16.70 7.75 -6.38
N GLY A 85 17.19 8.11 -7.57
CA GLY A 85 18.48 7.61 -8.08
C GLY A 85 18.57 6.08 -8.20
N CYS A 86 17.47 5.41 -8.53
CA CYS A 86 17.47 4.00 -8.88
C CYS A 86 17.41 3.83 -10.41
N ILE A 87 18.47 4.29 -11.08
CA ILE A 87 19.04 3.76 -12.34
C ILE A 87 20.50 4.20 -12.41
#